data_AF-A0A397AQS1-F1
#
_entry.id   AF-A0A397AQS1-F1
#
_cell.length_a   1.000
_cell.length_b   1.000
_cell.length_c   1.000
_cell.angle_alpha   90.00
_cell.angle_beta   90.00
_cell.angle_gamma   90.00
#
_symmetry.space_group_name_H-M   'P 1'
#
loop_
_entity.id
_entity.type
_entity.pdbx_description
1 polymer ?
#
loop_
_entity_poly.entity_id
_entity_poly.type
_entity_poly.pdbx_seq_one_letter_code
_entity_poly.pdbx_strand_id
1 'polypeptide(L)'
;IEVRQESTTHILMRFVSHSSHAFRPANGYVSIDELAALGGIDVTGIEDGDEKAAYVRRELIRRGNADFEPWRNWFMGLMMQASLQQPAPRAN
;
A
#
# COMPACT_ATOMS: atom_id res chain seq x y z
N ILE A 1 -28.83 5.40 -2.97
CA ILE A 1 -27.50 4.74 -2.87
C ILE A 1 -27.19 4.66 -1.39
N GLU A 2 -27.40 3.49 -0.78
CA GLU A 2 -27.05 3.27 0.63
C GLU A 2 -25.52 3.21 0.74
N VAL A 3 -24.93 4.21 1.38
CA VAL A 3 -23.50 4.22 1.68
C VAL A 3 -23.33 3.49 3.01
N ARG A 4 -23.09 2.17 2.94
CA ARG A 4 -22.70 1.40 4.12
C ARG A 4 -21.37 1.98 4.61
N GLN A 5 -21.40 2.63 5.77
CA GLN A 5 -20.21 3.23 6.36
C GLN A 5 -19.32 2.08 6.84
N GLU A 6 -18.28 1.77 6.07
CA GLU A 6 -17.27 0.80 6.47
C GLU A 6 -16.49 1.38 7.65
N SER A 7 -16.42 0.64 8.75
CA SER A 7 -15.62 1.03 9.92
C SER A 7 -14.18 1.30 9.51
N THR A 8 -13.56 2.34 10.06
CA THR A 8 -12.13 2.67 9.82
C THR A 8 -11.22 1.45 10.02
N THR A 9 -11.54 0.58 10.98
CA THR A 9 -10.83 -0.69 11.21
C THR A 9 -10.97 -1.65 10.03
N HIS A 10 -12.13 -1.71 9.39
CA HIS A 10 -12.38 -2.59 8.24
C HIS A 10 -11.55 -2.17 7.02
N ILE A 11 -11.45 -0.86 6.77
CA ILE A 11 -10.61 -0.29 5.70
C ILE A 11 -9.12 -0.58 5.95
N LEU A 12 -8.66 -0.37 7.19
CA LEU A 12 -7.29 -0.64 7.59
C LEU A 12 -6.94 -2.13 7.48
N MET A 13 -7.82 -3.02 7.95
CA MET A 13 -7.61 -4.48 7.86
C MET A 13 -7.54 -4.95 6.40
N ARG A 14 -8.35 -4.37 5.52
CA ARG A 14 -8.30 -4.69 4.08
C ARG A 14 -6.99 -4.23 3.44
N PHE A 15 -6.50 -3.05 3.81
CA PHE A 15 -5.20 -2.54 3.35
C PHE A 15 -4.03 -3.39 3.84
N VAL A 16 -4.02 -3.73 5.14
CA VAL A 16 -2.98 -4.57 5.75
C VAL A 16 -3.00 -5.98 5.16
N SER A 17 -4.20 -6.57 5.00
CA SER A 17 -4.36 -7.88 4.38
C SER A 17 -3.93 -7.87 2.92
N HIS A 18 -4.21 -6.81 2.15
CA HIS A 18 -3.72 -6.72 0.78
C HIS A 18 -2.19 -6.61 0.72
N SER A 19 -1.62 -5.79 1.61
CA SER A 19 -0.17 -5.57 1.68
C SER A 19 0.59 -6.81 2.16
N SER A 20 0.00 -7.64 3.03
CA SER A 20 0.66 -8.84 3.54
C SER A 20 0.91 -9.89 2.47
N HIS A 21 0.10 -9.92 1.40
CA HIS A 21 0.32 -10.84 0.27
C HIS A 21 1.60 -10.53 -0.53
N ALA A 22 2.17 -9.33 -0.39
CA ALA A 22 3.45 -8.97 -0.99
C ALA A 22 4.66 -9.53 -0.20
N PHE A 23 4.43 -10.20 0.94
CA PHE A 23 5.50 -10.76 1.77
C PHE A 23 5.36 -12.30 1.83
N ARG A 24 6.37 -13.05 1.37
CA ARG A 24 6.35 -14.51 1.48
C ARG A 24 6.95 -14.97 2.83
N PRO A 25 6.33 -15.95 3.50
CA PRO A 25 6.85 -16.53 4.73
C PRO A 25 7.97 -17.53 4.40
N ALA A 26 9.21 -17.05 4.20
CA ALA A 26 10.47 -17.81 4.33
C ALA A 26 11.68 -17.01 3.80
N ASN A 27 11.55 -16.36 2.63
CA ASN A 27 12.67 -15.72 1.90
C ASN A 27 12.56 -14.20 1.77
N GLY A 28 11.55 -13.56 2.36
CA GLY A 28 11.35 -12.12 2.28
C GLY A 28 10.47 -11.68 1.11
N TYR A 29 10.88 -10.61 0.40
CA TYR A 29 10.11 -10.00 -0.70
C TYR A 29 9.85 -11.01 -1.84
N VAL A 30 8.72 -10.82 -2.54
CA VAL A 30 8.43 -11.47 -3.84
C VAL A 30 9.62 -11.37 -4.79
N SER A 31 9.76 -12.34 -5.71
CA SER A 31 10.82 -12.29 -6.74
C SER A 31 10.77 -10.97 -7.52
N ILE A 32 11.89 -10.54 -8.11
CA ILE A 32 11.95 -9.26 -8.84
C ILE A 32 10.90 -9.20 -9.96
N ASP A 33 10.61 -10.32 -10.61
CA ASP A 33 9.53 -10.44 -11.61
C ASP A 33 8.13 -10.27 -11.01
N GLU A 34 7.85 -10.94 -9.88
CA GLU A 34 6.58 -10.78 -9.17
C GLU A 34 6.41 -9.35 -8.63
N LEU A 35 7.50 -8.74 -8.16
CA LEU A 35 7.53 -7.37 -7.65
C LEU A 35 7.34 -6.34 -8.79
N ALA A 36 7.93 -6.59 -9.96
CA ALA A 36 7.69 -5.81 -11.16
C ALA A 36 6.23 -5.92 -11.61
N ALA A 37 5.65 -7.13 -11.61
CA ALA A 37 4.24 -7.35 -11.94
C ALA A 37 3.29 -6.63 -10.95
N LEU A 38 3.59 -6.68 -9.65
CA LEU A 38 2.86 -5.93 -8.61
C LEU A 38 2.97 -4.41 -8.80
N GLY A 39 4.15 -3.92 -9.19
CA GLY A 39 4.39 -2.50 -9.47
C GLY A 39 3.90 -2.03 -10.84
N GLY A 40 3.42 -2.94 -11.71
CA GLY A 40 3.11 -2.64 -13.11
C GLY A 40 4.32 -2.11 -13.89
N ILE A 41 5.51 -2.66 -13.61
CA ILE A 41 6.79 -2.24 -14.18
C ILE A 41 7.14 -3.21 -15.30
N ASP A 42 7.32 -2.67 -16.50
CA ASP A 42 7.80 -3.46 -17.63
C ASP A 42 9.30 -3.73 -17.47
N VAL A 43 9.66 -5.01 -17.45
CA VAL A 43 11.05 -5.50 -17.35
C VAL A 43 11.47 -6.24 -18.62
N THR A 44 10.66 -6.18 -19.68
CA THR A 44 10.92 -6.86 -20.95
C THR A 44 12.21 -6.32 -21.57
N GLY A 45 13.19 -7.19 -21.77
CA GLY A 45 14.47 -6.84 -22.41
C GLY A 45 15.57 -6.32 -21.46
N ILE A 46 15.34 -6.34 -20.14
CA ILE A 46 16.37 -6.06 -19.14
C ILE A 46 17.11 -7.35 -18.79
N GLU A 47 18.44 -7.32 -18.76
CA GLU A 47 19.26 -8.48 -18.38
C GLU A 47 18.90 -8.98 -16.97
N ASP A 48 18.72 -10.29 -16.86
CA ASP A 48 18.31 -10.93 -15.61
C ASP A 48 19.47 -10.92 -14.61
N GLY A 49 19.18 -10.57 -13.35
CA GLY A 49 20.18 -10.42 -12.29
C GLY A 49 20.10 -9.08 -11.54
N ASP A 50 21.24 -8.61 -11.04
CA ASP A 50 21.32 -7.44 -10.16
C ASP A 50 20.87 -6.13 -10.83
N GLU A 51 21.05 -6.00 -12.15
CA GLU A 51 20.64 -4.82 -12.91
C GLU A 51 19.12 -4.68 -13.01
N LYS A 52 18.42 -5.78 -13.29
CA LYS A 52 16.95 -5.84 -13.26
C LYS A 52 16.41 -5.57 -11.86
N ALA A 53 17.04 -6.13 -10.83
CA ALA A 53 16.66 -5.86 -9.44
C ALA A 53 16.80 -4.37 -9.09
N ALA A 54 17.92 -3.76 -9.47
CA ALA A 54 18.17 -2.33 -9.25
C ALA A 54 17.17 -1.45 -9.99
N TYR A 55 16.86 -1.78 -11.26
CA TYR A 55 15.87 -1.06 -12.07
C TYR A 55 14.48 -1.09 -11.44
N VAL A 56 13.96 -2.29 -11.14
CA VAL A 56 12.63 -2.47 -10.54
C VAL A 56 12.52 -1.73 -9.22
N ARG A 57 13.55 -1.81 -8.38
CA ARG A 57 13.57 -1.13 -7.07
C ARG A 57 13.58 0.39 -7.22
N ARG A 58 14.34 0.92 -8.17
CA ARG A 58 14.40 2.36 -8.47
C ARG A 58 13.06 2.86 -8.98
N GLU A 59 12.39 2.05 -9.80
CA GLU A 59 11.07 2.38 -10.34
C GLU A 59 9.97 2.35 -9.28
N LEU A 60 10.00 1.36 -8.40
CA LEU A 60 9.11 1.29 -7.24
C LEU A 60 9.27 2.49 -6.32
N ILE A 61 10.51 2.90 -6.03
CA ILE A 61 10.77 4.09 -5.20
C ILE A 61 10.28 5.35 -5.90
N ARG A 62 10.48 5.46 -7.22
CA ARG A 62 10.02 6.62 -8.01
C ARG A 62 8.50 6.76 -7.96
N ARG A 63 7.78 5.68 -8.27
CA ARG A 63 6.30 5.65 -8.25
C ARG A 63 5.77 5.80 -6.83
N GLY A 64 6.36 5.09 -5.88
CA GLY A 64 6.05 5.21 -4.45
C GLY A 64 6.17 6.65 -3.98
N ASN A 65 7.24 7.37 -4.31
CA ASN A 65 7.40 8.78 -3.96
C ASN A 65 6.38 9.70 -4.65
N ALA A 66 6.03 9.44 -5.91
CA ALA A 66 5.02 10.22 -6.63
C ALA A 66 3.61 10.03 -6.02
N ASP A 67 3.29 8.80 -5.63
CA ASP A 67 1.99 8.46 -5.06
C ASP A 67 1.91 8.71 -3.54
N PHE A 68 3.06 8.88 -2.88
CA PHE A 68 3.14 9.03 -1.42
C PHE A 68 2.42 10.26 -0.92
N GLU A 69 2.62 11.42 -1.56
CA GLU A 69 1.99 12.67 -1.11
C GLU A 69 0.46 12.65 -1.27
N PRO A 70 -0.11 12.27 -2.44
CA PRO A 70 -1.54 12.05 -2.58
C PRO A 70 -2.09 11.02 -1.58
N TRP A 71 -1.43 9.88 -1.42
CA TRP A 71 -1.85 8.83 -0.49
C TRP A 71 -1.82 9.30 0.97
N ARG A 72 -0.75 9.99 1.40
CA ARG A 72 -0.60 10.54 2.74
C ARG A 72 -1.73 11.52 3.05
N ASN A 73 -2.04 12.41 2.10
CA ASN A 73 -3.09 13.41 2.30
C ASN A 73 -4.48 12.76 2.41
N TRP A 74 -4.76 11.75 1.57
CA TRP A 74 -5.97 10.95 1.67
C TRP A 74 -6.08 10.20 3.02
N PHE A 75 -4.99 9.54 3.43
CA PHE A 75 -4.94 8.78 4.68
C PHE A 75 -5.12 9.67 5.91
N MET A 76 -4.45 10.82 5.95
CA MET A 76 -4.64 11.82 7.01
C MET A 76 -6.06 12.37 7.03
N GLY A 77 -6.69 12.56 5.87
CA GLY A 77 -8.10 12.94 5.77
C GLY A 77 -9.04 11.90 6.39
N LEU A 78 -8.80 10.61 6.13
CA LEU A 78 -9.55 9.51 6.75
C LEU A 78 -9.34 9.44 8.27
N MET A 79 -8.11 9.60 8.74
CA MET A 79 -7.80 9.60 10.18
C MET A 79 -8.45 10.79 10.91
N MET A 80 -8.49 11.96 10.28
CA MET A 80 -9.18 13.14 10.79
C MET A 80 -10.70 12.93 10.85
N GLN A 81 -11.29 12.28 9.84
CA GLN A 81 -12.72 11.93 9.88
C GLN A 81 -13.03 10.90 10.97
N ALA A 82 -12.15 9.91 11.17
CA ALA A 82 -12.31 8.91 12.21
C ALA A 82 -12.17 9.49 13.63
N SER A 83 -11.26 10.46 13.85
CA SER A 83 -11.11 11.12 15.15
C SER A 83 -12.31 12.00 15.50
N LEU A 84 -12.93 12.64 14.51
CA LEU A 84 -14.17 13.42 14.67
C LEU A 84 -15.41 12.54 14.90
N GLN A 85 -15.34 11.24 14.60
CA GLN A 85 -16.41 10.27 14.86
C GLN A 85 -16.32 9.58 16.22
N GLN A 86 -15.35 9.92 17.08
CA GLN A 86 -15.35 9.42 18.45
C GLN A 86 -16.54 10.02 19.23
N PRO A 87 -17.51 9.20 19.69
CA PRO A 87 -18.56 9.71 20.56
C PRO A 87 -17.92 10.19 21.86
N ALA A 88 -18.36 11.36 22.34
CA ALA A 88 -17.94 11.94 23.60
C ALA A 88 -17.94 10.88 24.72
N PRO A 89 -16.95 10.89 25.64
CA PRO A 89 -16.91 9.95 26.74
C PRO A 89 -18.24 10.01 27.47
N ARG A 90 -18.92 8.86 27.62
CA ARG A 90 -20.10 8.77 28.47
C ARG A 90 -19.67 9.21 29.86
N ALA A 91 -20.16 10.37 30.27
CA ALA A 91 -20.08 10.82 31.65
C ALA A 91 -20.84 9.79 32.48
N ASN A 92 -20.12 9.13 33.39
CA ASN A 92 -20.71 8.38 34.49
C ASN A 92 -21.09 9.36 35.61
#